data_AF-A0A1F6A258-F1
#
_entry.id   AF-A0A1F6A258-F1
#
_cell.length_a   1.000
_cell.length_b   1.000
_cell.length_c   1.000
_cell.angle_alpha   90.00
_cell.angle_beta   90.00
_cell.angle_gamma   90.00
#
_symmetry.space_group_name_H-M   'P 1'
#
loop_
_entity.id
_entity.type
_entity.pdbx_description
1 polymer ?
#
loop_
_entity_poly.entity_id
_entity_poly.type
_entity_poly.pdbx_seq_one_letter_code
_entity_poly.pdbx_strand_id
1 'polypeptide(L)' 'MDLFNSNNEFKEQTYPDQYQIVSDPSDRKFVALANATSAILITNDDDLLSIRLDIGVNIMSAEEFNMIIAEL' A
#
# COMPACT_ATOMS: atom_id res chain seq x y z
N MET A 1 -10.40 -1.54 -22.09
CA MET A 1 -9.32 -1.94 -21.17
C MET A 1 -9.97 -2.49 -19.94
N ASP A 2 -9.61 -3.69 -19.54
CA ASP A 2 -10.01 -4.22 -18.24
C ASP A 2 -8.96 -3.78 -17.22
N LEU A 3 -9.36 -2.93 -16.27
CA LEU A 3 -8.47 -2.39 -15.24
C LEU A 3 -8.05 -3.48 -14.24
N PHE A 4 -8.83 -4.56 -14.13
CA PHE A 4 -8.57 -5.67 -13.24
C PHE A 4 -8.53 -6.96 -14.04
N ASN A 5 -7.35 -7.56 -14.17
CA ASN A 5 -7.20 -8.87 -14.80
C ASN A 5 -6.40 -9.81 -13.89
N SER A 6 -6.50 -11.10 -14.15
CA SER A 6 -5.90 -12.15 -13.33
C SER A 6 -4.38 -12.29 -13.49
N ASN A 7 -3.73 -11.54 -14.39
CA ASN A 7 -2.32 -11.76 -14.70
C ASN A 7 -1.38 -11.36 -13.55
N ASN A 8 -1.79 -10.37 -12.73
CA ASN A 8 -1.04 -9.90 -11.57
C ASN A 8 -1.87 -10.00 -10.29
N GLU A 9 -2.82 -10.92 -10.24
CA GLU A 9 -3.61 -11.18 -9.04
C GLU A 9 -2.74 -11.84 -7.97
N PHE A 10 -2.69 -11.24 -6.79
CA PHE A 10 -2.10 -11.87 -5.61
C PHE A 10 -3.07 -12.93 -5.07
N LYS A 11 -2.68 -14.22 -5.17
CA LYS A 11 -3.56 -15.36 -4.88
C LYS A 11 -3.39 -15.96 -3.49
N GLU A 12 -2.39 -15.51 -2.74
CA GLU A 12 -2.13 -15.99 -1.39
C GLU A 12 -2.95 -15.20 -0.36
N GLN A 13 -2.93 -15.69 0.88
CA GLN A 13 -3.65 -15.07 1.98
C GLN A 13 -2.95 -13.79 2.45
N THR A 14 -3.72 -12.73 2.63
CA THR A 14 -3.31 -11.53 3.37
C THR A 14 -3.97 -11.50 4.75
N TYR A 15 -3.50 -10.61 5.64
CA TYR A 15 -4.02 -10.48 7.00
C TYR A 15 -4.37 -9.02 7.37
N PRO A 16 -5.42 -8.42 6.76
CA PRO A 16 -5.81 -7.04 7.02
C PRO A 16 -6.05 -6.74 8.51
N ASP A 17 -6.61 -7.70 9.25
CA ASP A 17 -6.95 -7.55 10.67
C ASP A 17 -5.72 -7.36 11.58
N GLN A 18 -4.50 -7.59 11.10
CA GLN A 18 -3.28 -7.33 11.85
C GLN A 18 -2.91 -5.83 11.88
N TYR A 19 -3.46 -5.03 10.96
CA TYR A 19 -3.14 -3.61 10.80
C TYR A 19 -4.14 -2.70 11.52
N GLN A 20 -4.36 -2.93 12.82
CA GLN A 20 -5.33 -2.15 13.63
C GLN A 20 -4.93 -0.68 13.84
N ILE A 21 -3.67 -0.34 13.59
CA ILE A 21 -3.19 1.05 13.57
C ILE A 21 -3.83 1.87 12.44
N VAL A 22 -4.27 1.21 11.36
CA VAL A 22 -5.06 1.86 10.31
C VAL A 22 -6.49 2.04 10.79
N SER A 23 -6.90 3.31 10.89
CA SER A 23 -8.21 3.76 11.37
C SER A 23 -9.34 3.21 10.50
N ASP A 24 -9.26 3.35 9.17
CA ASP A 24 -10.24 2.80 8.23
C ASP A 24 -9.98 1.29 8.01
N PRO A 25 -10.92 0.41 8.41
CA PRO A 25 -10.80 -1.03 8.15
C PRO A 25 -10.67 -1.37 6.66
N SER A 26 -11.20 -0.54 5.77
CA SER A 26 -11.17 -0.73 4.32
C SER A 26 -9.77 -0.60 3.75
N ASP A 27 -8.91 0.20 4.38
CA ASP A 27 -7.55 0.49 3.89
C ASP A 27 -6.52 -0.54 4.33
N ARG A 28 -6.82 -1.29 5.40
CA ARG A 28 -5.97 -2.37 5.90
C ARG A 28 -5.61 -3.40 4.85
N LYS A 29 -6.48 -3.63 3.87
CA LYS A 29 -6.22 -4.57 2.77
C LYS A 29 -5.05 -4.11 1.87
N PHE A 30 -4.87 -2.81 1.68
CA PHE A 30 -3.79 -2.27 0.85
C PHE A 30 -2.45 -2.42 1.57
N VAL A 31 -2.42 -2.12 2.87
CA VAL A 31 -1.23 -2.31 3.70
C VAL A 31 -0.86 -3.80 3.78
N ALA A 32 -1.84 -4.67 4.03
CA ALA A 32 -1.62 -6.11 4.09
C ALA A 32 -1.12 -6.68 2.76
N LEU A 33 -1.67 -6.22 1.63
CA LEU A 33 -1.22 -6.62 0.31
C LEU A 33 0.20 -6.12 0.01
N ALA A 34 0.51 -4.86 0.31
CA ALA A 34 1.84 -4.30 0.12
C ALA A 34 2.90 -5.06 0.93
N ASN A 35 2.60 -5.38 2.18
CA ASN A 35 3.47 -6.22 3.01
C ASN A 35 3.66 -7.62 2.44
N ALA A 36 2.56 -8.29 2.05
CA ALA A 36 2.62 -9.65 1.52
C ALA A 36 3.38 -9.76 0.19
N THR A 37 3.42 -8.67 -0.59
CA THR A 37 4.09 -8.60 -1.90
C THR A 37 5.46 -7.91 -1.85
N SER A 38 5.87 -7.39 -0.68
CA SER A 38 7.04 -6.49 -0.55
C SER A 38 6.98 -5.28 -1.49
N ALA A 39 5.76 -4.84 -1.84
CA ALA A 39 5.54 -3.68 -2.70
C ALA A 39 5.53 -2.37 -1.89
N ILE A 40 5.79 -1.26 -2.58
CA ILE A 40 5.59 0.08 -2.04
C ILE A 40 4.10 0.44 -2.22
N LEU A 41 3.43 0.83 -1.14
CA LEU A 41 2.08 1.39 -1.20
C LEU A 41 2.15 2.87 -1.54
N ILE A 42 1.80 3.23 -2.77
CA ILE A 42 1.70 4.63 -3.20
C ILE A 42 0.27 5.11 -2.95
N THR A 43 0.10 6.16 -2.15
CA THR A 43 -1.22 6.70 -1.79
C THR A 43 -1.18 8.21 -1.60
N ASN A 44 -2.31 8.90 -1.77
CA ASN A 44 -2.50 10.31 -1.35
C ASN A 44 -3.44 10.42 -0.16
N ASP A 45 -3.67 9.31 0.56
CA ASP A 45 -4.47 9.26 1.77
C ASP A 45 -3.64 9.77 2.97
N ASP A 46 -4.07 10.87 3.58
CA ASP A 46 -3.37 11.50 4.69
C ASP A 46 -3.32 10.63 5.95
N ASP A 47 -4.35 9.80 6.19
CA ASP A 47 -4.39 8.92 7.36
C ASP A 47 -3.32 7.83 7.23
N LEU A 48 -3.20 7.20 6.06
CA LEU A 48 -2.14 6.22 5.77
C LEU A 48 -0.74 6.84 5.75
N LEU A 49 -0.60 8.04 5.19
CA LEU A 49 0.68 8.76 5.16
C LEU A 49 1.14 9.14 6.57
N SER A 50 0.21 9.49 7.47
CA SER A 50 0.53 9.90 8.83
C SER A 50 1.18 8.80 9.68
N ILE A 51 0.84 7.53 9.41
CA ILE A 51 1.32 6.36 10.17
C ILE A 51 2.48 5.61 9.49
N ARG A 52 2.99 6.10 8.36
CA ARG A 52 3.98 5.40 7.53
C ARG A 52 5.28 5.02 8.24
N LEU A 53 5.67 5.78 9.27
CA LEU A 53 6.88 5.51 10.06
C LEU A 53 6.67 4.39 11.09
N ASP A 54 5.41 4.11 11.47
CA ASP A 54 5.07 3.20 12.56
C ASP A 54 4.49 1.86 12.08
N ILE A 55 4.04 1.78 10.83
CA ILE A 55 3.29 0.64 10.29
C ILE A 55 4.17 -0.50 9.72
N GLY A 56 5.48 -0.27 9.55
CA GLY A 56 6.42 -1.29 9.05
C GLY A 56 6.22 -1.69 7.58
N VAL A 57 5.45 -0.92 6.82
CA VAL A 57 5.24 -1.06 5.37
C VAL A 57 5.73 0.20 4.68
N ASN A 58 6.38 0.05 3.53
CA ASN A 58 6.83 1.20 2.74
C ASN A 58 5.63 1.90 2.11
N ILE A 59 5.28 3.08 2.64
CA ILE A 59 4.20 3.93 2.14
C ILE A 59 4.82 5.24 1.62
N MET A 60 4.42 5.65 0.42
CA MET A 60 4.87 6.87 -0.23
C MET A 60 3.70 7.68 -0.78
N SER A 61 3.86 9.00 -0.88
CA SER A 61 2.97 9.82 -1.68
C SER A 61 3.23 9.63 -3.18
N ALA A 62 2.23 9.95 -4.01
CA ALA A 62 2.44 9.94 -5.46
C ALA A 62 3.51 10.96 -5.89
N GLU A 63 3.61 12.09 -5.19
CA GLU A 63 4.64 13.11 -5.44
C GLU A 63 6.05 12.58 -5.12
N GLU A 64 6.23 11.94 -3.97
CA GLU A 64 7.50 11.33 -3.59
C GLU A 64 7.93 10.27 -4.61
N PHE A 65 6.99 9.43 -5.05
CA PHE A 65 7.28 8.41 -6.07
C PHE A 65 7.70 9.05 -7.40
N ASN A 66 7.02 10.11 -7.82
CA ASN A 66 7.34 10.84 -9.05
C ASN A 66 8.73 11.50 -8.98
N MET A 67 9.14 12.01 -7.81
CA MET A 67 10.49 12.55 -7.62
C MET A 67 11.55 11.47 -7.81
N ILE A 68 11.36 10.27 -7.22
CA ILE A 68 12.32 9.16 -7.36
C ILE A 68 12.45 8.72 -8.83
N ILE A 69 11.35 8.51 -9.52
CA ILE A 69 11.39 8.00 -10.90
C ILE A 69 11.89 9.05 -11.91
N ALA A 70 11.79 10.34 -11.60
CA ALA A 70 12.35 11.41 -12.44
C ALA A 70 13.88 11.47 -12.38
N GLU A 71 14.49 10.85 -11.37
CA GLU A 71 15.94 10.76 -11.20
C GLU A 71 16.54 9.46 -11.76
N LEU A 72 15.71 8.54 -12.29
CA LEU A 72 16.11 7.28 -12.93
C LEU A 72 16.28 7.42 -14.45
#